data_AF-A0A2E9LHI0-F1
#
_entry.id   AF-A0A2E9LHI0-F1
#
_cell.length_a   1.000
_cell.length_b   1.000
_cell.length_c   1.000
_cell.angle_alpha   90.00
_cell.angle_beta   90.00
_cell.angle_gamma   90.00
#
_symmetry.space_group_name_H-M   'P 1'
#
loop_
_entity.id
_entity.type
_entity.pdbx_description
1 polymer ?
#
loop_
_entity_poly.entity_id
_entity_poly.type
_entity_poly.pdbx_seq_one_letter_code
_entity_poly.pdbx_strand_id
1 'polypeptide(L)'
;MGIGRNIKSFLVNTRIERIGKMKYTDKCFESIDNKFIYLFMPRNGSQSFRQCGLFGSPAPRPEKYTDGQKNLIKIIILREPIERVISIFLYKFKKYEVIEPFKEFLNKITKSFTFVYSIGLWNPQYRYLSDKNLTLADIEEVFILENLNNDIKNFSTKYNLDLDIGHLNQSNRQKFDTLLQFINDNKDIKNTLTKLYSKDYELYNSGKTLQNK
;
A
#
# COMPACT_ATOMS: atom_id res chain seq x y z
N MET A 1 31.38 -31.97 -38.04
CA MET A 1 32.13 -31.53 -36.85
C MET A 1 32.53 -30.07 -37.06
N GLY A 2 32.21 -29.07 -36.26
CA GLY A 2 31.44 -28.97 -35.03
C GLY A 2 31.33 -27.50 -34.62
N ILE A 3 30.15 -27.15 -34.11
CA ILE A 3 29.88 -26.15 -33.06
C ILE A 3 30.10 -24.66 -33.40
N GLY A 4 29.11 -24.07 -34.07
CA GLY A 4 28.79 -22.66 -33.89
C GLY A 4 28.06 -22.44 -32.56
N ARG A 5 28.71 -21.80 -31.57
CA ARG A 5 28.06 -21.42 -30.31
C ARG A 5 27.27 -20.12 -30.50
N ASN A 6 25.95 -20.27 -30.49
CA ASN A 6 24.96 -19.21 -30.44
C ASN A 6 24.96 -18.60 -29.02
N ILE A 7 25.64 -17.49 -28.80
CA ILE A 7 25.56 -16.71 -27.55
C ILE A 7 24.56 -15.57 -27.76
N LYS A 8 23.27 -15.91 -27.69
CA LYS A 8 22.17 -14.95 -27.57
C LYS A 8 21.27 -15.33 -26.38
N SER A 9 21.83 -15.39 -25.18
CA SER A 9 21.05 -15.60 -23.95
C SER A 9 21.38 -14.67 -22.79
N PHE A 10 22.23 -13.65 -22.96
CA PHE A 10 22.79 -12.92 -21.82
C PHE A 10 22.28 -11.49 -21.57
N LEU A 11 21.17 -11.06 -22.19
CA LEU A 11 20.71 -9.66 -22.11
C LEU A 11 19.33 -9.42 -21.50
N VAL A 12 18.71 -10.40 -20.84
CA VAL A 12 17.42 -10.18 -20.14
C VAL A 12 17.59 -9.98 -18.62
N ASN A 13 18.75 -10.29 -18.04
CA ASN A 13 18.95 -10.30 -16.59
C ASN A 13 19.39 -8.96 -15.94
N THR A 14 19.87 -7.97 -16.69
CA THR A 14 20.56 -6.81 -16.07
C THR A 14 19.68 -5.57 -15.84
N ARG A 15 18.42 -5.54 -16.28
CA ARG A 15 17.52 -4.37 -16.05
C ARG A 15 16.67 -4.46 -14.78
N ILE A 16 16.59 -5.64 -14.15
CA ILE A 16 15.76 -5.90 -12.97
C ILE A 16 16.54 -5.74 -11.66
N GLU A 17 17.87 -5.84 -11.68
CA GLU A 17 18.71 -5.58 -10.50
C GLU A 17 18.74 -4.09 -10.08
N ARG A 18 18.22 -3.19 -10.93
CA ARG A 18 17.89 -1.80 -10.55
C ARG A 18 16.46 -1.63 -10.05
N ILE A 19 15.78 -2.70 -9.59
CA ILE A 19 14.68 -2.52 -8.63
C ILE A 19 15.34 -2.07 -7.32
N GLY A 20 15.62 -0.77 -7.23
CA GLY A 20 16.14 -0.14 -6.02
C GLY A 20 15.33 -0.64 -4.82
N LYS A 21 16.04 -0.94 -3.71
CA LYS A 21 15.44 -1.29 -2.42
C LYS A 21 14.22 -0.38 -2.24
N MET A 22 13.01 -0.94 -2.25
CA MET A 22 11.87 -0.20 -1.74
C MET A 22 12.21 0.03 -0.28
N LYS A 23 12.71 1.23 0.05
CA LYS A 23 12.50 1.75 1.38
C LYS A 23 10.98 1.86 1.46
N TYR A 24 10.34 0.86 2.06
CA TYR A 24 9.09 1.06 2.78
C TYR A 24 9.48 2.15 3.74
N THR A 25 9.26 3.40 3.33
CA THR A 25 9.51 4.50 4.23
C THR A 25 8.35 4.39 5.17
N ASP A 26 8.57 3.65 6.25
CA ASP A 26 7.79 3.82 7.45
C ASP A 26 7.77 5.31 7.70
N LYS A 27 6.61 5.90 7.47
CA LYS A 27 6.41 7.33 7.65
C LYS A 27 5.23 7.45 8.56
N CYS A 28 5.40 8.27 9.58
CA CYS A 28 4.31 8.85 10.32
C CYS A 28 4.27 10.33 9.97
N PHE A 29 3.09 10.92 10.02
CA PHE A 29 2.91 12.35 9.86
C PHE A 29 2.14 12.86 11.07
N GLU A 30 2.72 13.81 11.77
CA GLU A 30 2.06 14.47 12.89
C GLU A 30 1.28 15.67 12.34
N SER A 31 0.13 15.94 12.95
CA SER A 31 -0.61 17.17 12.66
C SER A 31 0.12 18.38 13.23
N ILE A 32 -0.12 19.55 12.66
CA ILE A 32 0.55 20.80 13.05
C ILE A 32 0.29 21.15 14.53
N ASP A 33 -0.89 20.79 15.03
CA ASP A 33 -1.33 20.99 16.42
C ASP A 33 -0.90 19.86 17.38
N ASN A 34 -0.14 18.87 16.91
CA ASN A 34 0.30 17.69 17.68
C ASN A 34 -0.86 16.94 18.34
N LYS A 35 -2.01 16.84 17.67
CA LYS A 35 -3.17 16.07 18.14
C LYS A 35 -3.31 14.71 17.46
N PHE A 36 -2.88 14.62 16.20
CA PHE A 36 -3.06 13.44 15.36
C PHE A 36 -1.73 12.89 14.86
N ILE A 37 -1.68 11.57 14.68
CA ILE A 37 -0.60 10.90 13.98
C ILE A 37 -1.16 10.00 12.88
N TYR A 38 -0.83 10.33 11.64
CA TYR A 38 -1.15 9.49 10.50
C TYR A 38 -0.04 8.46 10.29
N LEU A 39 -0.37 7.20 10.54
CA LEU A 39 0.48 6.05 10.29
C LEU A 39 0.38 5.68 8.80
N PHE A 40 1.24 6.29 7.99
CA PHE A 40 1.22 6.10 6.55
C PHE A 40 1.72 4.69 6.19
N MET A 41 0.80 3.79 5.87
CA MET A 41 1.18 2.49 5.34
C MET A 41 1.62 2.65 3.88
N PRO A 42 2.72 2.01 3.47
CA PRO A 42 3.27 2.17 2.14
C PRO A 42 2.27 1.90 1.01
N ARG A 43 1.95 3.00 0.31
CA ARG A 43 1.14 3.08 -0.92
C ARG A 43 -0.33 2.65 -0.73
N ASN A 44 -0.91 3.05 0.39
CA ASN A 44 -2.33 3.38 0.44
C ASN A 44 -2.66 4.46 -0.61
N GLY A 45 -3.87 4.39 -1.19
CA GLY A 45 -4.30 5.30 -2.27
C GLY A 45 -4.56 6.74 -1.82
N SER A 46 -4.48 7.04 -0.53
CA SER A 46 -4.90 8.29 0.09
C SER A 46 -3.76 9.31 0.25
N GLN A 47 -2.97 9.55 -0.81
CA GLN A 47 -2.02 10.67 -0.78
C GLN A 47 -2.71 12.02 -0.52
N SER A 48 -3.97 12.14 -0.96
CA SER A 48 -4.82 13.29 -0.70
C SER A 48 -5.00 13.60 0.79
N PHE A 49 -5.17 12.57 1.64
CA PHE A 49 -5.32 12.79 3.08
C PHE A 49 -4.04 13.35 3.71
N ARG A 50 -2.86 12.98 3.19
CA ARG A 50 -1.59 13.60 3.62
C ARG A 50 -1.54 15.09 3.27
N GLN A 51 -2.26 15.51 2.25
CA GLN A 51 -2.21 16.86 1.68
C GLN A 51 -3.42 17.71 2.06
N CYS A 52 -4.25 17.26 3.02
CA CYS A 52 -5.47 17.98 3.41
C CYS A 52 -5.24 19.19 4.34
N GLY A 53 -4.01 19.69 4.42
CA GLY A 53 -3.63 20.82 5.30
C GLY A 53 -3.44 20.46 6.77
N LEU A 54 -3.87 19.28 7.23
CA LEU A 54 -3.75 18.86 8.63
C LEU A 54 -2.33 18.45 9.04
N PHE A 55 -1.61 17.77 8.13
CA PHE A 55 -0.32 17.14 8.43
C PHE A 55 0.84 18.01 7.98
N GLY A 56 1.84 18.15 8.87
CA GLY A 56 3.08 18.86 8.58
C GLY A 56 4.11 18.01 7.84
N SER A 57 5.39 18.27 8.14
CA SER A 57 6.52 17.48 7.64
C SER A 57 6.48 16.02 8.17
N PRO A 58 7.14 15.05 7.51
CA PRO A 58 7.25 13.70 8.04
C PRO A 58 7.78 13.73 9.48
N ALA A 59 7.18 12.95 10.38
CA ALA A 59 7.60 12.89 11.77
C ALA A 59 9.11 12.52 11.83
N PRO A 60 9.90 13.23 12.66
CA PRO A 60 11.33 13.03 12.72
C PRO A 60 11.65 11.62 13.22
N ARG A 61 12.25 10.82 12.32
CA ARG A 61 12.77 9.46 12.48
C ARG A 61 11.68 8.38 12.74
N PRO A 62 11.41 7.52 11.75
CA PRO A 62 10.44 6.43 11.88
C PRO A 62 10.95 5.23 12.70
N GLU A 63 12.15 5.31 13.25
CA GLU A 63 12.81 4.16 13.87
C GLU A 63 12.18 3.76 15.20
N LYS A 64 11.48 4.68 15.90
CA LYS A 64 10.78 4.37 17.16
C LYS A 64 9.52 5.21 17.31
N TYR A 65 8.38 4.54 17.40
CA TYR A 65 7.14 5.11 17.94
C TYR A 65 7.43 5.58 19.38
N THR A 66 7.49 6.90 19.59
CA THR A 66 7.95 7.49 20.86
C THR A 66 6.81 7.55 21.88
N ASP A 67 7.14 7.66 23.18
CA ASP A 67 6.12 7.78 24.23
C ASP A 67 5.22 9.01 24.04
N GLY A 68 5.75 10.11 23.47
CA GLY A 68 4.96 11.28 23.12
C GLY A 68 3.91 11.01 22.03
N GLN A 69 4.18 10.08 21.12
CA GLN A 69 3.26 9.71 20.04
C GLN A 69 2.16 8.74 20.49
N LYS A 70 2.33 8.05 21.63
CA LYS A 70 1.32 7.11 22.18
C LYS A 70 0.01 7.81 22.53
N ASN A 71 0.09 9.07 22.96
CA ASN A 71 -1.04 9.88 23.38
C ASN A 71 -1.76 10.57 22.21
N LEU A 72 -1.21 10.50 21.00
CA LEU A 72 -1.83 11.07 19.80
C LEU A 72 -2.93 10.16 19.28
N ILE A 73 -3.94 10.78 18.66
CA ILE A 73 -5.00 10.08 17.93
C ILE A 73 -4.37 9.49 16.67
N LYS A 74 -4.25 8.17 16.61
CA LYS A 74 -3.64 7.45 15.50
C LYS A 74 -4.69 7.22 14.43
N ILE A 75 -4.28 7.54 13.21
CA ILE A 75 -5.10 7.39 12.02
C ILE A 75 -4.40 6.39 11.11
N ILE A 76 -5.15 5.42 10.60
CA ILE A 76 -4.71 4.56 9.51
C ILE A 76 -5.71 4.65 8.36
N ILE A 77 -5.22 4.33 7.17
CA ILE A 77 -6.06 4.11 6.01
C ILE A 77 -5.75 2.69 5.53
N LEU A 78 -6.75 1.84 5.35
CA LEU A 78 -6.58 0.51 4.81
C LEU A 78 -7.09 0.47 3.38
N ARG A 79 -6.54 -0.45 2.60
CA ARG A 79 -6.96 -0.72 1.22
C ARG A 79 -7.11 -2.22 1.00
N GLU A 80 -8.05 -2.57 0.13
CA GLU A 80 -8.20 -3.95 -0.33
C GLU A 80 -6.83 -4.49 -0.85
N PRO A 81 -6.39 -5.70 -0.41
CA PRO A 81 -5.03 -6.16 -0.67
C PRO A 81 -4.67 -6.36 -2.15
N ILE A 82 -5.57 -6.90 -2.99
CA ILE A 82 -5.33 -7.07 -4.43
C ILE A 82 -5.23 -5.70 -5.12
N GLU A 83 -6.12 -4.78 -4.81
CA GLU A 83 -6.07 -3.40 -5.31
C GLU A 83 -4.75 -2.70 -4.96
N ARG A 84 -4.25 -2.93 -3.75
CA ARG A 84 -2.95 -2.43 -3.32
C ARG A 84 -1.82 -3.03 -4.17
N VAL A 85 -1.85 -4.32 -4.48
CA VAL A 85 -0.86 -4.99 -5.35
C VAL A 85 -0.85 -4.34 -6.75
N ILE A 86 -2.03 -4.13 -7.35
CA ILE A 86 -2.15 -3.46 -8.65
C ILE A 86 -1.57 -2.05 -8.59
N SER A 87 -1.89 -1.30 -7.55
CA SER A 87 -1.42 0.09 -7.38
C SER A 87 0.10 0.18 -7.22
N ILE A 88 0.69 -0.78 -6.52
CA ILE A 88 2.15 -0.88 -6.38
C ILE A 88 2.79 -1.15 -7.74
N PHE A 89 2.20 -2.05 -8.53
CA PHE A 89 2.66 -2.34 -9.88
C PHE A 89 2.60 -1.08 -10.75
N LEU A 90 1.44 -0.42 -10.85
CA LEU A 90 1.26 0.77 -11.69
C LEU A 90 2.17 1.93 -11.29
N TYR A 91 2.45 2.09 -10.00
CA TYR A 91 3.42 3.08 -9.53
C TYR A 91 4.84 2.77 -10.03
N LYS A 92 5.26 1.50 -9.99
CA LYS A 92 6.61 1.10 -10.41
C LYS A 92 6.78 1.08 -11.93
N PHE A 93 5.76 0.60 -12.62
CA PHE A 93 5.81 0.30 -14.04
C PHE A 93 4.88 1.26 -14.77
N LYS A 94 5.41 2.47 -15.04
CA LYS A 94 4.74 3.51 -15.84
C LYS A 94 4.70 3.14 -17.34
N LYS A 95 4.22 1.95 -17.67
CA LYS A 95 4.14 1.42 -19.04
C LYS A 95 2.78 1.75 -19.68
N TYR A 96 2.75 1.85 -21.01
CA TYR A 96 1.50 2.00 -21.78
C TYR A 96 0.73 0.67 -21.80
N GLU A 97 1.42 -0.43 -22.11
CA GLU A 97 0.91 -1.79 -21.97
C GLU A 97 1.11 -2.32 -20.55
N VAL A 98 0.05 -2.86 -19.94
CA VAL A 98 0.05 -3.24 -18.52
C VAL A 98 -0.06 -4.74 -18.25
N ILE A 99 -0.71 -5.53 -19.13
CA ILE A 99 -1.00 -6.95 -18.86
C ILE A 99 0.26 -7.82 -18.79
N GLU A 100 1.06 -7.89 -19.86
CA GLU A 100 2.25 -8.77 -19.88
C GLU A 100 3.28 -8.42 -18.81
N PRO A 101 3.64 -7.14 -18.59
CA PRO A 101 4.52 -6.79 -17.48
C PRO A 101 3.91 -7.10 -16.10
N PHE A 102 2.57 -7.06 -15.99
CA PHE A 102 1.89 -7.45 -14.75
C PHE A 102 1.94 -8.96 -14.53
N LYS A 103 1.77 -9.79 -15.57
CA LYS A 103 1.97 -11.24 -15.48
C LYS A 103 3.39 -11.59 -15.02
N GLU A 104 4.41 -10.94 -15.57
CA GLU A 104 5.79 -11.12 -15.12
C GLU A 104 5.96 -10.72 -13.64
N PHE A 105 5.34 -9.62 -13.23
CA PHE A 105 5.36 -9.16 -11.85
C PHE A 105 4.68 -10.15 -10.91
N LEU A 106 3.48 -10.62 -11.26
CA LEU A 106 2.73 -11.65 -10.54
C LEU A 106 3.54 -12.93 -10.40
N ASN A 107 4.12 -13.42 -11.50
CA ASN A 107 4.95 -14.62 -11.51
C ASN A 107 6.15 -14.50 -10.55
N LYS A 108 6.76 -13.31 -10.43
CA LYS A 108 7.86 -13.07 -9.48
C LYS A 108 7.38 -13.08 -8.03
N ILE A 109 6.25 -12.41 -7.73
CA ILE A 109 5.74 -12.36 -6.36
C ILE A 109 5.11 -13.68 -5.91
N THR A 110 4.60 -14.50 -6.81
CA THR A 110 4.03 -15.81 -6.43
C THR A 110 5.09 -16.90 -6.29
N LYS A 111 6.20 -16.83 -7.03
CA LYS A 111 7.25 -17.88 -7.03
C LYS A 111 8.39 -17.65 -6.04
N SER A 112 8.60 -16.42 -5.56
CA SER A 112 9.75 -16.11 -4.72
C SER A 112 9.34 -15.32 -3.49
N PHE A 113 9.18 -16.03 -2.37
CA PHE A 113 8.97 -15.39 -1.07
C PHE A 113 10.10 -14.40 -0.73
N THR A 114 11.36 -14.78 -1.02
CA THR A 114 12.52 -13.89 -0.86
C THR A 114 12.39 -12.61 -1.66
N PHE A 115 11.90 -12.68 -2.91
CA PHE A 115 11.60 -11.48 -3.70
C PHE A 115 10.54 -10.64 -2.99
N VAL A 116 9.37 -11.22 -2.69
CA VAL A 116 8.26 -10.52 -2.01
C VAL A 116 8.73 -9.84 -0.72
N TYR A 117 9.47 -10.55 0.12
CA TYR A 117 9.98 -10.05 1.38
C TYR A 117 11.05 -8.95 1.20
N SER A 118 12.00 -9.14 0.29
CA SER A 118 13.08 -8.17 0.00
C SER A 118 12.56 -6.87 -0.62
N ILE A 119 11.46 -6.96 -1.37
CA ILE A 119 10.74 -5.78 -1.87
C ILE A 119 9.55 -5.43 -0.99
N GLY A 120 9.51 -5.90 0.27
CA GLY A 120 8.55 -5.62 1.35
C GLY A 120 7.06 -5.75 1.01
N LEU A 121 6.73 -6.53 -0.02
CA LEU A 121 5.35 -6.77 -0.42
C LEU A 121 4.67 -7.86 0.40
N TRP A 122 5.34 -8.46 1.38
CA TRP A 122 4.70 -9.49 2.18
C TRP A 122 3.84 -8.86 3.28
N ASN A 123 2.51 -8.98 3.15
CA ASN A 123 1.51 -8.44 4.09
C ASN A 123 1.87 -7.05 4.65
N PRO A 124 2.11 -6.03 3.80
CA PRO A 124 2.71 -4.78 4.23
C PRO A 124 1.82 -3.95 5.16
N GLN A 125 0.49 -4.06 5.09
CA GLN A 125 -0.39 -3.32 6.00
C GLN A 125 -0.33 -3.92 7.41
N TYR A 126 -0.45 -5.25 7.48
CA TYR A 126 -0.27 -6.00 8.73
C TYR A 126 1.13 -5.81 9.31
N ARG A 127 2.16 -5.99 8.48
CA ARG A 127 3.55 -5.91 8.88
C ARG A 127 3.89 -4.53 9.44
N TYR A 128 3.36 -3.46 8.84
CA TYR A 128 3.61 -2.11 9.32
C TYR A 128 3.17 -1.92 10.79
N LEU A 129 1.99 -2.46 11.15
CA LEU A 129 1.48 -2.41 12.52
C LEU A 129 2.27 -3.35 13.44
N SER A 130 2.52 -4.59 13.00
CA SER A 130 3.24 -5.58 13.81
C SER A 130 4.67 -5.16 14.11
N ASP A 131 5.38 -4.56 13.16
CA ASP A 131 6.76 -4.05 13.33
C ASP A 131 6.81 -2.91 14.39
N LYS A 132 5.66 -2.33 14.77
CA LYS A 132 5.50 -1.28 15.79
C LYS A 132 4.80 -1.77 17.05
N ASN A 133 4.54 -3.08 17.17
CA ASN A 133 3.73 -3.67 18.24
C ASN A 133 2.33 -3.02 18.37
N LEU A 134 1.72 -2.66 17.24
CA LEU A 134 0.37 -2.11 17.17
C LEU A 134 -0.61 -3.13 16.57
N THR A 135 -1.87 -3.01 16.96
CA THR A 135 -3.03 -3.71 16.42
C THR A 135 -4.11 -2.70 16.05
N LEU A 136 -5.22 -3.13 15.43
CA LEU A 136 -6.35 -2.22 15.17
C LEU A 136 -7.00 -1.68 16.45
N ALA A 137 -6.92 -2.41 17.56
CA ALA A 137 -7.45 -1.94 18.84
C ALA A 137 -6.70 -0.72 19.38
N ASP A 138 -5.45 -0.55 18.94
CA ASP A 138 -4.62 0.59 19.30
C ASP A 138 -4.88 1.81 18.40
N ILE A 139 -5.75 1.72 17.38
CA ILE A 139 -5.97 2.78 16.38
C ILE A 139 -7.34 3.41 16.59
N GLU A 140 -7.36 4.72 16.86
CA GLU A 140 -8.58 5.47 17.12
C GLU A 140 -9.40 5.74 15.86
N GLU A 141 -8.74 5.94 14.71
CA GLU A 141 -9.39 6.25 13.44
C GLU A 141 -8.92 5.31 12.33
N VAL A 142 -9.83 4.43 11.88
CA VAL A 142 -9.58 3.47 10.80
C VAL A 142 -10.41 3.84 9.58
N PHE A 143 -9.73 4.31 8.54
CA PHE A 143 -10.39 4.62 7.26
C PHE A 143 -10.21 3.48 6.27
N ILE A 144 -11.16 3.38 5.35
CA ILE A 144 -11.18 2.41 4.27
C ILE A 144 -11.11 3.21 2.97
N LEU A 145 -10.12 2.92 2.12
CA LEU A 145 -9.87 3.73 0.93
C LEU A 145 -11.12 3.86 0.05
N GLU A 146 -11.91 2.81 -0.07
CA GLU A 146 -13.14 2.79 -0.85
C GLU A 146 -14.25 3.70 -0.27
N ASN A 147 -14.18 4.03 1.02
CA ASN A 147 -15.09 4.93 1.74
C ASN A 147 -14.45 6.26 2.17
N LEU A 148 -13.25 6.56 1.66
CA LEU A 148 -12.38 7.60 2.22
C LEU A 148 -13.04 8.99 2.32
N ASN A 149 -13.85 9.38 1.34
CA ASN A 149 -14.52 10.68 1.36
C ASN A 149 -15.50 10.80 2.53
N ASN A 150 -16.25 9.73 2.82
CA ASN A 150 -17.18 9.71 3.95
C ASN A 150 -16.41 9.64 5.27
N ASP A 151 -15.36 8.83 5.32
CA ASP A 151 -14.51 8.70 6.50
C ASP A 151 -13.90 10.05 6.90
N ILE A 152 -13.37 10.80 5.92
CA ILE A 152 -12.79 12.11 6.19
C ILE A 152 -13.89 13.13 6.57
N LYS A 153 -15.06 13.11 5.93
CA LYS A 153 -16.18 13.98 6.33
C LYS A 153 -16.59 13.74 7.78
N ASN A 154 -16.69 12.48 8.18
CA ASN A 154 -17.04 12.08 9.54
C ASN A 154 -15.94 12.51 10.53
N PHE A 155 -14.68 12.29 10.18
CA PHE A 155 -13.53 12.72 10.94
C PHE A 155 -13.48 14.25 11.12
N SER A 156 -13.66 15.02 10.04
CA SER A 156 -13.75 16.49 10.07
C SER A 156 -14.86 16.95 11.01
N THR A 157 -16.03 16.33 10.95
CA THR A 157 -17.16 16.66 11.82
C THR A 157 -16.84 16.31 13.28
N LYS A 158 -16.33 15.09 13.55
CA LYS A 158 -16.00 14.59 14.89
C LYS A 158 -14.98 15.48 15.62
N TYR A 159 -14.01 16.02 14.88
CA TYR A 159 -12.93 16.81 15.45
C TYR A 159 -13.04 18.32 15.18
N ASN A 160 -14.14 18.77 14.59
CA ASN A 160 -14.38 20.17 14.20
C ASN A 160 -13.22 20.75 13.35
N LEU A 161 -12.85 20.02 12.30
CA LEU A 161 -11.78 20.37 11.37
C LEU A 161 -12.37 20.80 10.03
N ASP A 162 -11.79 21.85 9.45
CA ASP A 162 -12.03 22.25 8.05
C ASP A 162 -10.95 21.61 7.18
N LEU A 163 -11.25 20.44 6.61
CA LEU A 163 -10.33 19.68 5.76
C LEU A 163 -10.78 19.73 4.30
N ASP A 164 -9.91 20.24 3.44
CA ASP A 164 -10.07 20.12 1.99
C ASP A 164 -9.25 18.93 1.47
N ILE A 165 -9.92 17.94 0.88
CA ILE A 165 -9.26 16.73 0.39
C ILE A 165 -9.04 16.91 -1.10
N GLY A 166 -7.77 16.99 -1.51
CA GLY A 166 -7.42 17.00 -2.91
C GLY A 166 -7.99 15.78 -3.65
N HIS A 167 -8.44 15.96 -4.90
CA HIS A 167 -8.98 14.86 -5.69
C HIS A 167 -8.04 13.66 -5.75
N LEU A 168 -8.57 12.46 -5.53
CA LEU A 168 -7.83 11.21 -5.70
C LEU A 168 -7.27 11.17 -7.14
N ASN A 169 -5.97 10.91 -7.28
CA ASN A 169 -5.32 10.89 -8.58
C ASN A 169 -5.91 9.79 -9.48
N GLN A 170 -6.64 10.19 -10.52
CA GLN A 170 -7.31 9.28 -11.45
C GLN A 170 -6.46 8.91 -12.69
N SER A 171 -5.23 9.42 -12.80
CA SER A 171 -4.39 9.27 -14.01
C SER A 171 -4.11 7.82 -14.44
N ASN A 172 -4.29 6.85 -13.55
CA ASN A 172 -4.12 5.42 -13.83
C ASN A 172 -5.42 4.61 -13.72
N ARG A 173 -6.60 5.24 -13.65
CA ARG A 173 -7.85 4.54 -13.35
C ARG A 173 -8.17 3.45 -14.38
N GLN A 174 -8.10 3.76 -15.67
CA GLN A 174 -8.35 2.78 -16.74
C GLN A 174 -7.40 1.58 -16.65
N LYS A 175 -6.10 1.83 -16.47
CA LYS A 175 -5.08 0.78 -16.32
C LYS A 175 -5.33 -0.09 -15.08
N PHE A 176 -5.74 0.54 -13.99
CA PHE A 176 -6.10 -0.14 -12.75
C PHE A 176 -7.29 -1.08 -12.96
N ASP A 177 -8.36 -0.59 -13.58
CA ASP A 177 -9.57 -1.38 -13.85
C ASP A 177 -9.27 -2.55 -14.78
N THR A 178 -8.46 -2.34 -15.82
CA THR A 178 -7.99 -3.42 -16.71
C THR A 178 -7.24 -4.53 -15.95
N LEU A 179 -6.35 -4.17 -15.03
CA LEU A 179 -5.58 -5.15 -14.24
C LEU A 179 -6.45 -5.84 -13.19
N LEU A 180 -7.41 -5.14 -12.60
CA LEU A 180 -8.36 -5.72 -11.65
C LEU A 180 -9.26 -6.74 -12.34
N GLN A 181 -9.78 -6.41 -13.53
CA GLN A 181 -10.55 -7.33 -14.35
C GLN A 181 -9.71 -8.57 -14.71
N PHE A 182 -8.47 -8.38 -15.17
CA PHE A 182 -7.57 -9.50 -15.46
C PHE A 182 -7.41 -10.46 -14.26
N ILE A 183 -7.27 -9.96 -13.03
CA ILE A 183 -7.19 -10.84 -11.84
C ILE A 183 -8.51 -11.55 -11.58
N ASN A 184 -9.64 -10.86 -11.71
CA ASN A 184 -10.97 -11.44 -11.49
C ASN A 184 -11.29 -12.56 -12.49
N ASP A 185 -10.83 -12.42 -13.73
CA ASP A 185 -10.97 -13.45 -14.76
C ASP A 185 -10.04 -14.66 -14.55
N ASN A 186 -9.01 -14.53 -13.71
CA ASN A 186 -8.00 -15.56 -13.43
C ASN A 186 -8.06 -16.03 -11.96
N LYS A 187 -9.01 -16.91 -11.65
CA LYS A 187 -9.27 -17.42 -10.29
C LYS A 187 -8.02 -17.97 -9.57
N ASP A 188 -7.13 -18.67 -10.28
CA ASP A 188 -5.92 -19.24 -9.67
C ASP A 188 -4.94 -18.17 -9.19
N ILE A 189 -4.78 -17.11 -9.98
CA ILE A 189 -3.98 -15.93 -9.60
C ILE A 189 -4.62 -15.26 -8.39
N LYS A 190 -5.93 -15.03 -8.44
CA LYS A 190 -6.68 -14.41 -7.33
C LYS A 190 -6.51 -15.19 -6.03
N ASN A 191 -6.74 -16.50 -6.06
CA ASN A 191 -6.58 -17.39 -4.90
C ASN A 191 -5.15 -17.39 -4.36
N THR A 192 -4.15 -17.39 -5.25
CA THR A 192 -2.74 -17.33 -4.86
C THR A 192 -2.43 -16.01 -4.15
N LEU A 193 -2.92 -14.89 -4.67
CA LEU A 193 -2.77 -13.57 -4.04
C LEU A 193 -3.50 -13.53 -2.70
N THR A 194 -4.73 -14.03 -2.60
CA THR A 194 -5.48 -14.09 -1.34
C THR A 194 -4.73 -14.85 -0.26
N LYS A 195 -4.10 -15.98 -0.61
CA LYS A 195 -3.25 -16.73 0.33
C LYS A 195 -2.00 -15.95 0.74
N LEU A 196 -1.31 -15.37 -0.24
CA LEU A 196 -0.07 -14.61 -0.02
C LEU A 196 -0.29 -13.38 0.88
N TYR A 197 -1.43 -12.71 0.73
CA TYR A 197 -1.81 -11.49 1.44
C TYR A 197 -2.89 -11.72 2.52
N SER A 198 -2.98 -12.95 3.04
CA SER A 198 -4.02 -13.36 3.99
C SER A 198 -4.10 -12.49 5.25
N LYS A 199 -2.96 -12.08 5.81
CA LYS A 199 -2.94 -11.20 7.00
C LYS A 199 -3.41 -9.78 6.70
N ASP A 200 -3.09 -9.25 5.52
CA ASP A 200 -3.64 -7.98 5.06
C ASP A 200 -5.16 -8.09 4.85
N TYR A 201 -5.69 -9.22 4.38
CA TYR A 201 -7.13 -9.47 4.26
C TYR A 201 -7.82 -9.50 5.62
N GLU A 202 -7.28 -10.23 6.58
CA GLU A 202 -7.78 -10.27 7.96
C GLU A 202 -7.84 -8.85 8.56
N LEU A 203 -6.75 -8.07 8.40
CA LEU A 203 -6.68 -6.69 8.85
C LEU A 203 -7.73 -5.80 8.17
N TYR A 204 -7.81 -5.85 6.84
CA TYR A 204 -8.76 -5.05 6.06
C TYR A 204 -10.22 -5.33 6.44
N ASN A 205 -10.60 -6.61 6.53
CA ASN A 205 -11.96 -7.01 6.91
C ASN A 205 -12.31 -6.62 8.35
N SER A 206 -11.33 -6.71 9.26
CA SER A 206 -11.50 -6.23 10.64
C SER A 206 -11.72 -4.72 10.68
N GLY A 207 -10.96 -3.95 9.90
CA GLY A 207 -11.14 -2.51 9.75
C GLY A 207 -12.52 -2.13 9.20
N LYS A 208 -13.00 -2.82 8.17
CA LYS A 208 -14.36 -2.62 7.64
C LYS A 208 -15.45 -2.88 8.68
N THR A 209 -15.25 -3.88 9.53
CA THR A 209 -16.22 -4.22 10.59
C THR A 209 -16.29 -3.13 11.66
N LEU A 210 -15.17 -2.49 11.97
CA LEU A 210 -15.12 -1.37 12.93
C LEU A 210 -15.86 -0.13 12.42
N GLN A 211 -15.90 0.11 11.11
CA GLN A 211 -16.64 1.25 10.53
C GLN A 211 -18.17 1.10 10.57
N ASN A 212 -18.68 -0.13 10.69
CA ASN A 212 -20.11 -0.41 10.69
C ASN A 212 -20.73 -0.46 12.09
N LYS A 213 -19.95 -0.12 13.13
CA LYS A 213 -20.41 -0.01 14.52
C LYS A 213 -20.65 1.45 14.86
#